data_AF-A0A0P4V877-F1
#
_entry.id   AF-A0A0P4V877-F1
#
_cell.length_a   1.000
_cell.length_b   1.000
_cell.length_c   1.000
_cell.angle_alpha   90.00
_cell.angle_beta   90.00
_cell.angle_gamma   90.00
#
_symmetry.space_group_name_H-M   'P 1'
#
loop_
_entity.id
_entity.type
_entity.pdbx_description
1 polymer ?
#
loop_
_entity_poly.entity_id
_entity_poly.type
_entity_poly.pdbx_seq_one_letter_code
_entity_poly.pdbx_strand_id
1 'polypeptide(L)'
;MANSFHVSLPTAEARLIEEAARYAGTTVPQVIRTRLREWEDLRQFQIAIAHLENQLDAMHFLLELIAIDAASEKDKLERQAMIDRINQRLAQTIHSRKSISNPC
;
A
#
# COMPACT_ATOMS: atom_id res chain seq x y z
N MET A 1 -5.55 -13.76 -34.18
CA MET A 1 -6.68 -14.47 -33.53
C MET A 1 -6.91 -13.78 -32.19
N ALA A 2 -8.10 -13.24 -31.94
CA ALA A 2 -8.39 -12.51 -30.70
C ALA A 2 -8.89 -13.50 -29.63
N ASN A 3 -8.20 -13.58 -28.49
CA ASN A 3 -8.68 -14.37 -27.35
C ASN A 3 -9.91 -13.68 -26.74
N SER A 4 -11.06 -14.35 -26.80
CA SER A 4 -12.27 -13.95 -26.10
C SER A 4 -12.41 -14.76 -24.81
N PHE A 5 -12.97 -14.11 -23.79
CA PHE A 5 -13.30 -14.71 -22.50
C PHE A 5 -14.74 -14.38 -22.17
N HIS A 6 -15.48 -15.37 -21.65
CA HIS A 6 -16.85 -15.20 -21.20
C HIS A 6 -16.85 -14.93 -19.69
N VAL A 7 -17.61 -13.91 -19.28
CA VAL A 7 -17.83 -13.56 -17.88
C VAL A 7 -19.33 -13.51 -17.64
N SER A 8 -19.79 -14.25 -16.63
CA SER A 8 -21.17 -14.19 -16.16
C SER A 8 -21.23 -13.24 -14.98
N LEU A 9 -22.02 -12.18 -15.10
CA LEU A 9 -22.30 -11.20 -14.05
C LEU A 9 -23.76 -11.30 -13.65
N PRO A 10 -24.13 -10.92 -12.41
CA PRO A 10 -25.54 -10.79 -12.08
C PRO A 10 -26.18 -9.68 -12.92
N THR A 11 -27.48 -9.81 -13.16
CA THR A 11 -28.19 -9.04 -14.19
C THR A 11 -28.18 -7.53 -13.93
N ALA A 12 -28.13 -7.11 -12.67
CA ALA A 12 -28.10 -5.69 -12.31
C ALA A 12 -26.76 -5.04 -12.73
N GLU A 13 -25.65 -5.71 -12.44
CA GLU A 13 -24.29 -5.26 -12.76
C GLU A 13 -24.04 -5.26 -14.27
N ALA A 14 -24.54 -6.27 -14.98
CA ALA A 14 -24.48 -6.31 -16.44
C ALA A 14 -25.19 -5.10 -17.08
N ARG A 15 -26.38 -4.75 -16.59
CA ARG A 15 -27.14 -3.58 -17.06
C ARG A 15 -26.39 -2.27 -16.84
N LEU A 16 -25.74 -2.09 -15.69
CA LEU A 16 -24.95 -0.89 -15.41
C LEU A 16 -23.80 -0.71 -16.41
N ILE A 17 -23.13 -1.81 -16.79
CA ILE A 17 -22.03 -1.76 -17.76
C ILE A 17 -22.57 -1.46 -19.17
N GLU A 18 -23.71 -2.05 -19.54
CA GLU A 18 -24.38 -1.76 -20.81
C GLU A 18 -24.85 -0.30 -20.91
N GLU A 19 -25.43 0.25 -19.84
CA GLU A 19 -25.82 1.66 -19.75
C GLU A 19 -24.62 2.60 -19.82
N ALA A 20 -23.52 2.26 -19.13
CA ALA A 20 -22.28 3.03 -19.21
C ALA A 20 -21.70 3.03 -20.64
N ALA A 21 -21.74 1.88 -21.32
CA ALA A 21 -21.31 1.77 -22.71
C ALA A 21 -22.17 2.62 -23.65
N ARG A 22 -23.50 2.58 -23.46
CA ARG A 22 -24.45 3.39 -24.23
C ARG A 22 -24.22 4.88 -24.00
N TYR A 23 -24.07 5.32 -22.75
CA TYR A 23 -23.84 6.71 -22.40
C TYR A 23 -22.52 7.25 -22.98
N ALA A 24 -21.46 6.46 -22.92
CA ALA A 24 -20.15 6.83 -23.45
C ALA A 24 -20.03 6.66 -24.97
N GLY A 25 -21.07 6.20 -25.67
CA GLY A 25 -21.05 5.96 -27.11
C GLY A 25 -20.02 4.91 -27.53
N THR A 26 -19.78 3.89 -26.71
CA THR A 26 -18.75 2.88 -26.92
C THR A 26 -19.26 1.47 -26.66
N THR A 27 -18.38 0.47 -26.75
CA THR A 27 -18.73 -0.95 -26.53
C THR A 27 -18.48 -1.39 -25.10
N VAL A 28 -19.25 -2.36 -24.62
CA VAL A 28 -19.05 -2.98 -23.29
C VAL A 28 -17.60 -3.46 -23.07
N PRO A 29 -16.94 -4.17 -24.01
CA PRO A 29 -15.54 -4.54 -23.85
C PRO A 29 -14.58 -3.36 -23.73
N GLN A 30 -14.91 -2.20 -24.31
CA GLN A 30 -14.09 -1.00 -24.19
C GLN A 30 -14.27 -0.37 -22.80
N VAL A 31 -15.51 -0.27 -22.31
CA VAL A 31 -15.78 0.20 -20.93
C VAL A 31 -15.06 -0.67 -19.92
N ILE A 32 -15.16 -2.00 -20.04
CA ILE A 32 -14.49 -2.94 -19.12
C ILE A 32 -12.97 -2.74 -19.17
N ARG A 33 -12.37 -2.63 -20.36
CA ARG A 33 -10.94 -2.37 -20.50
C ARG A 33 -10.51 -1.05 -19.87
N THR A 34 -11.29 0.02 -20.05
CA THR A 34 -11.02 1.32 -19.42
C THR A 34 -11.07 1.20 -17.90
N ARG A 35 -12.12 0.59 -17.33
CA ARG A 35 -12.25 0.40 -15.89
C ARG A 35 -11.13 -0.47 -15.30
N LEU A 36 -10.73 -1.52 -16.01
CA LEU A 36 -9.60 -2.36 -15.58
C LEU A 36 -8.29 -1.57 -15.57
N ARG A 37 -8.06 -0.70 -16.56
CA ARG A 37 -6.89 0.17 -16.58
C ARG A 37 -6.92 1.16 -15.42
N GLU A 38 -8.04 1.84 -15.20
CA GLU A 38 -8.21 2.74 -14.05
C GLU A 38 -7.95 2.03 -12.71
N TRP A 39 -8.45 0.80 -12.56
CA TRP A 39 -8.20 0.00 -11.36
C TRP A 39 -6.73 -0.38 -11.19
N GLU A 40 -6.05 -0.78 -12.27
CA GLU A 40 -4.62 -1.08 -12.22
C GLU A 40 -3.80 0.17 -11.89
N ASP A 41 -4.14 1.32 -12.48
CA ASP A 41 -3.48 2.59 -12.16
C ASP A 41 -3.65 2.93 -10.67
N LEU A 42 -4.87 2.81 -10.13
CA LEU A 42 -5.14 3.00 -8.69
C LEU A 42 -4.34 2.03 -7.82
N ARG A 43 -4.22 0.76 -8.24
CA ARG A 43 -3.41 -0.24 -7.54
C ARG A 43 -1.93 0.13 -7.54
N GLN A 44 -1.39 0.62 -8.66
CA GLN A 44 -0.01 1.10 -8.74
C GLN A 44 0.22 2.30 -7.80
N PHE A 45 -0.74 3.23 -7.73
CA PHE A 45 -0.67 4.33 -6.76
C PHE A 45 -0.69 3.83 -5.31
N GLN A 46 -1.50 2.83 -4.97
CA GLN A 46 -1.52 2.24 -3.63
C GLN A 46 -0.17 1.61 -3.27
N ILE A 47 0.49 0.93 -4.22
CA ILE A 47 1.83 0.37 -4.02
C ILE A 47 2.85 1.49 -3.80
N ALA A 48 2.77 2.57 -4.58
CA ALA A 48 3.66 3.72 -4.43
C ALA A 48 3.46 4.43 -3.08
N ILE A 49 2.22 4.58 -2.61
CA ILE A 49 1.90 5.14 -1.29
C ILE A 49 2.51 4.26 -0.19
N ALA A 50 2.27 2.95 -0.23
CA ALA A 50 2.85 2.03 0.74
C ALA A 50 4.40 2.09 0.74
N HIS A 51 5.02 2.28 -0.43
CA HIS A 51 6.46 2.47 -0.53
C HIS A 51 6.93 3.77 0.15
N LEU A 52 6.23 4.89 -0.09
CA LEU A 52 6.53 6.18 0.52
C LEU A 52 6.34 6.17 2.04
N GLU A 53 5.28 5.52 2.54
CA GLU A 53 5.05 5.34 3.97
C GLU A 53 6.20 4.57 4.63
N ASN A 54 6.68 3.50 3.97
CA ASN A 54 7.87 2.76 4.43
C ASN A 54 9.15 3.63 4.43
N GLN A 55 9.33 4.49 3.42
CA GLN A 55 10.47 5.41 3.37
C GLN A 55 10.40 6.47 4.47
N LEU A 56 9.21 7.04 4.71
CA LEU A 56 8.98 8.01 5.78
C LEU A 56 9.29 7.39 7.15
N ASP A 57 8.83 6.16 7.39
CA ASP A 57 9.14 5.44 8.63
C ASP A 57 10.64 5.21 8.82
N ALA A 58 11.36 4.86 7.75
CA ALA A 58 12.80 4.71 7.77
C ALA A 58 13.52 6.05 8.06
N MET A 59 13.06 7.15 7.46
CA MET A 59 13.60 8.49 7.75
C MET A 59 13.36 8.88 9.21
N HIS A 60 12.17 8.66 9.75
CA HIS A 60 11.88 8.91 11.17
C HIS A 60 12.81 8.09 12.08
N PHE A 61 13.05 6.83 11.74
CA PHE A 61 13.97 5.99 12.50
C PHE A 61 15.41 6.53 12.50
N LEU A 62 15.90 7.00 11.34
CA LEU A 62 17.23 7.61 11.23
C LEU A 62 17.33 8.90 12.05
N LEU A 63 16.29 9.73 12.05
CA LEU A 63 16.26 10.95 12.86
C LEU A 63 16.28 10.64 14.37
N GLU A 64 15.57 9.61 14.81
CA GLU A 64 15.63 9.13 16.21
C GLU A 64 17.06 8.69 16.58
N LEU A 65 17.78 8.00 15.68
CA LEU A 65 19.18 7.62 15.91
C LEU A 65 20.12 8.82 15.98
N ILE A 66 19.96 9.80 15.10
CA ILE A 66 20.77 11.03 15.13
C ILE A 66 20.51 11.82 16.42
N ALA A 67 19.25 11.88 16.89
CA ALA A 67 18.90 12.52 18.15
C ALA A 67 19.57 11.85 19.35
N ILE A 68 19.69 10.52 19.36
CA ILE A 68 20.43 9.77 20.39
C ILE A 68 21.91 10.11 20.39
N ASP A 69 22.52 10.26 19.21
CA ASP A 69 23.94 10.58 19.07
C ASP A 69 24.24 12.04 19.46
N ALA A 70 23.28 12.95 19.22
CA ALA A 70 23.35 14.34 19.61
C ALA A 70 23.03 14.60 21.09
N ALA A 71 22.37 13.66 21.78
CA ALA A 71 22.06 13.77 23.21
C ALA A 71 23.36 13.76 24.03
N SER A 72 23.57 14.80 24.85
CA SER A 72 24.82 14.91 25.62
C SER A 72 24.93 13.80 26.68
N GLU A 73 26.16 13.46 27.08
CA GLU A 73 26.41 12.48 28.16
C GLU A 73 25.76 12.82 29.51
N LYS A 74 25.25 14.05 29.71
CA LYS A 74 24.52 14.44 30.93
C LYS A 74 23.10 13.85 30.97
N ASP A 75 22.52 13.48 29.83
CA ASP A 75 21.17 12.92 29.72
C ASP A 75 21.20 11.41 29.43
N LYS A 76 21.97 10.65 30.23
CA LYS A 76 22.05 9.18 30.09
C LYS A 76 20.69 8.50 30.19
N LEU A 77 19.81 9.02 31.04
CA LEU A 77 18.46 8.47 31.24
C LEU A 77 17.56 8.71 30.02
N GLU A 78 17.59 9.91 29.43
CA GLU A 78 16.81 10.21 28.22
C GLU A 78 17.35 9.43 27.02
N ARG A 79 18.68 9.33 26.89
CA ARG A 79 19.33 8.52 25.86
C ARG A 79 18.93 7.05 25.97
N GLN A 80 18.91 6.48 27.18
CA GLN A 80 18.48 5.10 27.39
C GLN A 80 17.00 4.91 27.05
N ALA A 81 16.12 5.84 27.43
CA ALA A 81 14.70 5.78 27.09
C ALA A 81 14.47 5.83 25.57
N MET A 82 15.25 6.61 24.82
CA MET A 82 15.20 6.65 23.36
C MET A 82 15.68 5.34 22.73
N ILE A 83 16.77 4.74 23.24
CA ILE A 83 17.26 3.42 22.80
C ILE A 83 16.21 2.34 23.03
N ASP A 84 15.56 2.33 24.20
CA ASP A 84 14.53 1.34 24.52
C ASP A 84 13.32 1.46 23.59
N ARG A 85 12.92 2.69 23.23
CA ARG A 85 11.85 2.95 22.26
C ARG A 85 12.18 2.42 20.87
N ILE A 86 13.41 2.66 20.40
CA ILE A 86 13.91 2.14 19.12
C ILE A 86 13.90 0.61 19.10
N ASN A 87 14.36 -0.02 20.18
CA ASN A 87 14.39 -1.48 20.30
C ASN A 87 12.97 -2.08 20.32
N GLN A 88 12.02 -1.45 21.01
CA GLN A 88 10.61 -1.87 20.98
C GLN A 88 10.02 -1.77 19.57
N ARG A 89 10.29 -0.68 18.85
CA ARG A 89 9.81 -0.48 17.48
C ARG A 89 10.41 -1.51 16.52
N LEU A 90 11.71 -1.79 16.61
CA LEU A 90 12.38 -2.85 15.85
C LEU A 90 11.76 -4.23 16.12
N ALA A 91 11.50 -4.56 17.38
CA ALA A 91 10.86 -5.82 17.76
C ALA A 91 9.46 -5.96 17.14
N GLN A 92 8.67 -4.88 17.12
CA GLN A 92 7.34 -4.84 16.49
C GLN A 92 7.42 -4.99 14.97
N THR A 93 8.38 -4.33 14.30
CA THR A 93 8.58 -4.45 12.84
C THR A 93 9.05 -5.86 12.44
N ILE A 94 9.91 -6.50 13.24
CA ILE A 94 10.34 -7.88 12.98
C ILE A 94 9.18 -8.87 13.19
N HIS A 95 8.37 -8.67 14.23
CA HIS A 95 7.21 -9.52 14.51
C HIS A 95 6.16 -9.43 13.39
N SER A 96 5.83 -8.22 12.93
CA SER A 96 4.88 -7.99 11.83
C SER A 96 5.37 -8.53 10.48
N ARG A 97 6.69 -8.56 10.22
CA ARG A 97 7.24 -9.22 9.03
C ARG A 97 7.19 -10.75 9.09
N LYS A 98 7.34 -11.37 10.27
CA LYS A 98 7.21 -12.83 10.45
C LYS A 98 5.78 -13.33 10.23
N SER A 99 4.76 -12.52 10.56
CA SER A 99 3.35 -12.87 10.33
C SER A 99 2.94 -12.78 8.85
N ILE A 100 3.61 -11.95 8.04
CA ILE A 100 3.33 -11.85 6.60
C ILE A 100 3.90 -13.04 5.82
N SER A 101 4.98 -13.68 6.32
CA SER A 101 5.58 -14.88 5.71
C SER A 101 4.86 -16.21 5.99
N ASN A 102 3.76 -16.20 6.77
CA ASN A 102 2.88 -17.36 6.95
C ASN A 102 1.45 -17.02 6.49
N PRO A 103 1.20 -16.99 5.17
CA PRO A 103 -0.17 -17.14 4.67
C PRO A 103 -0.57 -18.62 4.85
N CYS A 104 -1.42 -18.89 5.84
CA CYS A 104 -2.24 -20.11 5.83
C CYS A 104 -3.47 -19.89 4.94
#